data_AF-A0A810QMB8-F1
#
_entry.id   AF-A0A810QMB8-F1
#
_cell.length_a   1.000
_cell.length_b   1.000
_cell.length_c   1.000
_cell.angle_alpha   90.00
_cell.angle_beta   90.00
_cell.angle_gamma   90.00
#
_symmetry.space_group_name_H-M   'P 1'
#
loop_
_entity.id
_entity.type
_entity.pdbx_description
1 polymer ?
#
loop_
_entity_poly.entity_id
_entity_poly.type
_entity_poly.pdbx_seq_one_letter_code
_entity_poly.pdbx_strand_id
1 'polypeptide(L)'
;MAKKPENGKQRHSTAAKFKTAEELQERLERYFSQCDEEGKLYTEAGMAVFLGTAVSTLDDWWRGRRSEHLQETIRMAYTRIAEQIASDPRYSDRQMVSYRIFLLKQEKFGGYQDKIEAKSDLNVNVKMGKNMEESDFA
;
A
#
# COMPACT_ATOMS: atom_id res chain seq x y z
N MET A 1 -8.27 -10.66 52.41
CA MET A 1 -6.99 -10.43 51.69
C MET A 1 -7.17 -10.87 50.24
N ALA A 2 -7.11 -9.94 49.29
CA ALA A 2 -6.97 -10.26 47.87
C ALA A 2 -6.22 -9.08 47.21
N LYS A 3 -4.92 -9.27 46.97
CA LYS A 3 -4.09 -8.31 46.24
C LYS A 3 -4.60 -8.26 44.80
N LYS A 4 -5.08 -7.10 44.36
CA LYS A 4 -5.26 -6.80 42.93
C LYS A 4 -3.88 -6.67 42.30
N PRO A 5 -3.59 -7.32 41.17
CA PRO A 5 -2.30 -7.13 40.51
C PRO A 5 -2.28 -5.74 39.85
N GLU A 6 -1.38 -4.89 40.34
CA GLU A 6 -0.95 -3.67 39.68
C GLU A 6 -0.17 -4.06 38.42
N ASN A 7 -0.88 -4.28 37.32
CA ASN A 7 -0.23 -4.35 36.02
C ASN A 7 -0.14 -2.94 35.45
N GLY A 8 0.82 -2.19 35.98
CA GLY A 8 1.35 -0.99 35.36
C GLY A 8 1.92 -1.34 34.00
N LYS A 9 1.05 -1.43 32.99
CA LYS A 9 1.45 -1.39 31.59
C LYS A 9 2.16 -0.06 31.42
N GLN A 10 3.48 -0.08 31.39
CA GLN A 10 4.27 0.97 30.78
C GLN A 10 3.67 1.18 29.39
N ARG A 11 2.89 2.25 29.25
CA ARG A 11 2.55 2.80 27.95
C ARG A 11 3.90 3.23 27.41
N HIS A 12 4.51 2.41 26.55
CA HIS A 12 5.59 2.88 25.70
C HIS A 12 5.01 4.05 24.93
N SER A 13 5.35 5.24 25.40
CA SER A 13 5.12 6.48 24.70
C SER A 13 5.76 6.30 23.33
N THR A 14 4.96 6.01 22.31
CA THR A 14 5.27 6.22 20.88
C THR A 14 5.40 7.72 20.63
N ALA A 15 6.23 8.41 21.42
CA ALA A 15 6.87 9.63 20.99
C ALA A 15 7.83 9.19 19.90
N ALA A 16 7.75 9.83 18.74
CA ALA A 16 8.49 9.46 17.55
C ALA A 16 9.96 9.15 17.89
N LYS A 17 10.42 7.95 17.54
CA LYS A 17 11.81 7.52 17.76
C LYS A 17 12.80 8.47 17.07
N PHE A 18 12.34 9.09 15.99
CA PHE A 18 13.03 10.12 15.21
C PHE A 18 12.46 11.48 15.55
N LYS A 19 13.33 12.46 15.79
CA LYS A 19 12.90 13.82 16.14
C LYS A 19 12.66 14.70 14.92
N THR A 20 13.29 14.36 13.79
CA THR A 20 13.20 15.13 12.55
C THR A 20 13.06 14.22 11.33
N ALA A 21 12.60 14.80 10.23
CA ALA A 21 12.44 14.12 8.94
C ALA A 21 13.79 13.66 8.38
N GLU A 22 14.83 14.48 8.57
CA GLU A 22 16.18 14.24 8.07
C GLU A 22 16.83 13.03 8.75
N GLU A 23 16.64 12.87 10.06
CA GLU A 23 17.12 11.70 10.81
C GLU A 23 16.49 10.41 10.29
N LEU A 24 15.18 10.43 10.03
CA LEU A 24 14.46 9.31 9.44
C LEU A 24 14.94 9.03 8.01
N GLN A 25 15.12 10.08 7.20
CA GLN A 25 15.59 9.96 5.82
C GLN A 25 16.97 9.31 5.75
N GLU A 26 17.94 9.76 6.55
CA GLU A 26 19.28 9.18 6.59
C GLU A 26 19.22 7.69 6.96
N ARG A 27 18.34 7.32 7.89
CA ARG A 27 18.18 5.92 8.30
C ARG A 27 17.53 5.07 7.23
N LEU A 28 16.54 5.61 6.52
CA LEU A 28 15.90 4.94 5.39
C LEU A 28 16.87 4.75 4.21
N GLU A 29 17.67 5.76 3.88
CA GLU A 29 18.69 5.63 2.83
C GLU A 29 19.70 4.53 3.18
N ARG A 30 20.16 4.45 4.43
CA ARG A 30 21.02 3.34 4.88
C ARG A 30 20.34 1.98 4.72
N TYR A 31 19.04 1.86 4.98
CA TYR A 31 18.29 0.62 4.77
C TYR A 31 18.29 0.21 3.29
N PHE A 32 17.97 1.16 2.40
CA PHE A 32 17.92 0.88 0.96
C PHE A 32 19.30 0.56 0.41
N SER A 33 20.34 1.32 0.76
CA SER A 33 21.72 1.02 0.36
C SER A 33 22.17 -0.36 0.83
N GLN A 34 21.87 -0.75 2.06
CA GLN A 34 22.21 -2.09 2.54
C GLN A 34 21.45 -3.18 1.75
N CYS A 35 20.19 -2.95 1.41
CA CYS A 35 19.45 -3.89 0.57
C CYS A 35 20.04 -3.99 -0.84
N ASP A 36 20.47 -2.86 -1.42
CA ASP A 36 21.10 -2.82 -2.74
C ASP A 36 22.44 -3.57 -2.74
N GLU A 37 23.29 -3.31 -1.74
CA GLU A 37 24.58 -4.00 -1.54
C GLU A 37 24.42 -5.51 -1.35
N GLU A 38 23.39 -5.93 -0.60
CA GLU A 38 23.10 -7.33 -0.34
C GLU A 38 22.26 -7.99 -1.43
N GLY A 39 21.83 -7.25 -2.46
CA GLY A 39 20.94 -7.73 -3.51
C GLY A 39 19.55 -8.16 -3.02
N LYS A 40 19.07 -7.61 -1.90
CA LYS A 40 17.77 -7.94 -1.29
C LYS A 40 16.64 -7.05 -1.81
N LEU A 41 15.44 -7.62 -1.86
CA LEU A 41 14.22 -6.85 -2.13
C LEU A 41 13.83 -6.02 -0.91
N TYR A 42 13.41 -4.78 -1.16
CA TYR A 42 12.87 -3.91 -0.14
C TYR A 42 11.53 -4.45 0.34
N THR A 43 11.31 -4.45 1.65
CA THR A 43 10.05 -4.89 2.24
C THR A 43 9.69 -3.99 3.41
N GLU A 44 8.39 -3.77 3.62
CA GLU A 44 7.90 -3.00 4.78
C GLU A 44 8.37 -3.63 6.11
N ALA A 45 8.33 -4.96 6.20
CA ALA A 45 8.81 -5.68 7.38
C ALA A 45 10.33 -5.49 7.57
N GLY A 46 11.12 -5.60 6.51
CA GLY A 46 12.57 -5.35 6.56
C GLY A 46 12.90 -3.93 7.00
N MET A 47 12.18 -2.94 6.45
CA MET A 47 12.29 -1.55 6.84
C MET A 47 11.93 -1.34 8.32
N ALA A 48 10.84 -1.93 8.81
CA ALA A 48 10.45 -1.85 10.22
C ALA A 48 11.51 -2.44 11.15
N VAL A 49 12.03 -3.62 10.81
CA VAL A 49 13.11 -4.29 11.55
C VAL A 49 14.36 -3.43 11.59
N PHE A 50 14.77 -2.86 10.45
CA PHE A 50 15.97 -2.01 10.36
C PHE A 50 15.85 -0.73 11.19
N LEU A 51 14.68 -0.08 11.15
CA LEU A 51 14.40 1.11 11.97
C LEU A 51 14.18 0.77 13.45
N GLY A 52 14.07 -0.52 13.79
CA GLY A 52 13.75 -1.01 15.14
C GLY A 52 12.42 -0.48 15.63
N THR A 53 11.39 -0.59 14.79
CA THR A 53 10.01 -0.19 15.04
C THR A 53 9.03 -1.28 14.59
N ALA A 54 7.74 -1.11 14.87
CA ALA A 54 6.70 -2.01 14.38
C ALA A 54 6.11 -1.52 13.05
N VAL A 55 5.61 -2.44 12.22
CA VAL A 55 4.90 -2.10 10.98
C VAL A 55 3.71 -1.17 11.24
N SER A 56 2.98 -1.38 12.34
CA SER A 56 1.88 -0.50 12.76
C SER A 56 2.34 0.94 13.02
N THR A 57 3.56 1.13 13.50
CA THR A 57 4.12 2.47 13.72
C THR A 57 4.45 3.14 12.38
N LEU A 58 4.91 2.38 11.39
CA LEU A 58 5.11 2.91 10.04
C LEU A 58 3.78 3.31 9.38
N ASP A 59 2.71 2.53 9.57
CA ASP A 59 1.36 2.91 9.11
C ASP A 59 0.87 4.20 9.80
N ASP A 60 1.12 4.35 11.11
CA ASP A 60 0.82 5.59 11.82
C ASP A 60 1.54 6.80 11.21
N TRP A 61 2.84 6.68 10.94
CA TRP A 61 3.61 7.75 10.30
C TRP A 61 3.11 8.03 8.87
N TRP A 62 2.83 7.00 8.09
CA TRP A 62 2.34 7.14 6.71
C TRP A 62 0.96 7.82 6.62
N ARG A 63 0.09 7.52 7.59
CA ARG A 63 -1.22 8.19 7.76
C ARG A 63 -1.11 9.56 8.41
N GLY A 64 0.08 9.98 8.87
CA GLY A 64 0.29 11.24 9.56
C GLY A 64 -0.26 11.26 10.99
N ARG A 65 -0.61 10.10 11.55
CA ARG A 65 -1.12 10.00 12.93
C ARG A 65 0.03 10.23 13.89
N ARG A 66 -0.03 11.34 14.66
CA ARG A 66 0.90 11.70 15.75
C ARG A 66 2.33 12.06 15.33
N SER A 67 2.67 12.06 14.03
CA SER A 67 4.02 12.38 13.53
C SER A 67 3.99 12.93 12.10
N GLU A 68 3.23 14.01 11.89
CA GLU A 68 3.06 14.64 10.56
C GLU A 68 4.37 15.05 9.90
N HIS A 69 5.33 15.55 10.70
CA HIS A 69 6.67 15.92 10.20
C HIS A 69 7.46 14.75 9.59
N LEU A 70 7.11 13.50 9.86
CA LEU A 70 7.75 12.31 9.28
C LEU A 70 6.98 11.76 8.06
N GLN A 71 5.77 12.25 7.81
CA GLN A 71 4.82 11.65 6.89
C GLN A 71 5.33 11.65 5.45
N GLU A 72 5.91 12.76 4.99
CA GLU A 72 6.40 12.85 3.62
C GLU A 72 7.56 11.90 3.38
N THR A 73 8.54 11.89 4.31
CA THR A 73 9.71 11.01 4.25
C THR A 73 9.30 9.53 4.19
N ILE A 74 8.35 9.12 5.04
CA ILE A 74 7.90 7.74 5.03
C ILE A 74 7.10 7.41 3.76
N ARG A 75 6.25 8.33 3.25
CA ARG A 75 5.53 8.16 1.99
C ARG A 75 6.48 7.98 0.82
N MET A 76 7.55 8.77 0.74
CA MET A 76 8.59 8.60 -0.27
C MET A 76 9.27 7.24 -0.18
N ALA A 77 9.53 6.72 1.03
CA ALA A 77 10.08 5.37 1.19
C ALA A 77 9.12 4.28 0.68
N TYR A 78 7.82 4.40 0.95
CA TYR A 78 6.81 3.49 0.38
C TYR A 78 6.73 3.59 -1.14
N THR A 79 6.84 4.80 -1.71
CA THR A 79 6.92 5.01 -3.16
C THR A 79 8.15 4.32 -3.77
N ARG A 80 9.31 4.38 -3.10
CA ARG A 80 10.52 3.67 -3.55
C ARG A 80 10.36 2.15 -3.52
N ILE A 81 9.69 1.61 -2.49
CA ILE A 81 9.32 0.19 -2.45
C ILE A 81 8.35 -0.16 -3.59
N ALA A 82 7.37 0.68 -3.85
CA ALA A 82 6.40 0.49 -4.93
C ALA A 82 7.06 0.50 -6.32
N GLU A 83 8.03 1.39 -6.53
CA GLU A 83 8.83 1.44 -7.76
C GLU A 83 9.56 0.12 -7.98
N GLN A 84 10.28 -0.40 -6.97
CA GLN A 84 10.94 -1.71 -7.08
C GLN A 84 9.94 -2.85 -7.33
N ILE A 85 8.77 -2.85 -6.69
CA ILE A 85 7.72 -3.84 -6.96
C ILE A 85 7.25 -3.79 -8.42
N ALA A 86 7.20 -2.59 -9.01
CA ALA A 86 6.77 -2.40 -10.38
C ALA A 86 7.86 -2.69 -11.43
N SER A 87 9.13 -2.46 -11.12
CA SER A 87 10.22 -2.50 -12.10
C SER A 87 11.15 -3.71 -11.97
N ASP A 88 11.32 -4.28 -10.78
CA ASP A 88 12.32 -5.35 -10.56
C ASP A 88 11.91 -6.66 -11.27
N PRO A 89 12.78 -7.26 -12.10
CA PRO A 89 12.49 -8.49 -12.83
C PRO A 89 12.07 -9.67 -11.94
N ARG A 90 12.53 -9.72 -10.67
CA ARG A 90 12.16 -10.78 -9.72
C ARG A 90 10.67 -10.81 -9.43
N TYR A 91 9.96 -9.69 -9.59
CA TYR A 91 8.50 -9.64 -9.47
C TYR A 91 7.76 -10.03 -10.75
N SER A 92 8.47 -10.24 -11.85
CA SER A 92 7.93 -10.68 -13.14
C SER A 92 7.99 -12.19 -13.33
N ASP A 93 8.64 -12.92 -12.43
CA ASP A 93 8.62 -14.37 -12.41
C ASP A 93 7.18 -14.89 -12.25
N ARG A 94 6.83 -15.96 -12.97
CA ARG A 94 5.45 -16.51 -13.03
C ARG A 94 4.82 -16.73 -11.64
N GLN A 95 5.62 -17.14 -10.66
CA GLN A 95 5.19 -17.37 -9.28
C GLN A 95 4.99 -16.06 -8.48
N MET A 96 5.69 -15.00 -8.86
CA MET A 96 5.69 -13.70 -8.18
C MET A 96 4.70 -12.70 -8.77
N VAL A 97 4.25 -12.85 -10.02
CA VAL A 97 3.31 -11.90 -10.66
C VAL A 97 2.03 -11.72 -9.83
N SER A 98 1.46 -12.79 -9.29
CA SER A 98 0.25 -12.69 -8.45
C SER A 98 0.52 -11.93 -7.16
N TYR A 99 1.69 -12.16 -6.54
CA TYR A 99 2.12 -11.45 -5.34
C TYR A 99 2.38 -9.96 -5.63
N ARG A 100 3.04 -9.65 -6.74
CA ARG A 100 3.25 -8.28 -7.24
C ARG A 100 1.93 -7.54 -7.40
N ILE A 101 0.94 -8.15 -8.08
CA ILE A 101 -0.40 -7.56 -8.26
C ILE A 101 -1.06 -7.30 -6.90
N PHE A 102 -1.01 -8.27 -5.99
CA PHE A 102 -1.57 -8.10 -4.64
C PHE A 102 -0.93 -6.92 -3.87
N LEU A 103 0.39 -6.76 -3.99
CA LEU A 103 1.10 -5.63 -3.39
C LEU A 103 0.70 -4.30 -4.02
N LEU A 104 0.68 -4.18 -5.35
CA LEU A 104 0.32 -2.94 -6.05
C LEU A 104 -1.13 -2.48 -5.79
N LYS A 105 -2.02 -3.41 -5.43
CA LYS A 105 -3.39 -3.10 -4.97
C LYS A 105 -3.44 -2.44 -3.59
N GLN A 106 -2.39 -2.57 -2.78
CA GLN A 106 -2.35 -1.90 -1.47
C GLN A 106 -2.28 -0.38 -1.67
N GLU A 107 -3.02 0.36 -0.83
CA GLU A 107 -3.10 1.84 -0.86
C GLU A 107 -1.71 2.50 -0.89
N LYS A 108 -0.79 1.98 -0.06
CA LYS A 108 0.57 2.50 0.09
C LYS A 108 1.54 2.19 -1.05
N PHE A 109 1.19 1.26 -1.95
CA PHE A 109 2.06 0.78 -3.03
C PHE A 109 1.52 1.07 -4.44
N GLY A 110 0.51 1.93 -4.56
CA GLY A 110 -0.05 2.36 -5.85
C GLY A 110 -1.57 2.36 -5.89
N GLY A 111 -2.23 1.60 -5.01
CA GLY A 111 -3.70 1.57 -4.92
C GLY A 111 -4.38 1.10 -6.21
N TYR A 112 -3.77 0.16 -6.93
CA TYR A 112 -4.29 -0.30 -8.22
C TYR A 112 -5.67 -0.93 -8.03
N GLN A 113 -6.57 -0.65 -8.97
CA GLN A 113 -7.92 -1.21 -8.98
C GLN A 113 -8.13 -2.02 -10.26
N ASP A 114 -8.84 -3.13 -10.13
CA ASP A 114 -9.25 -3.89 -11.31
C ASP A 114 -10.26 -3.08 -12.12
N LYS A 115 -10.02 -2.95 -13.41
CA LYS A 115 -10.99 -2.36 -14.32
C LYS A 115 -12.05 -3.42 -14.64
N ILE A 116 -13.29 -3.19 -14.21
CA ILE A 116 -14.44 -4.03 -14.58
C ILE A 116 -15.06 -3.41 -15.84
N GLU A 117 -14.85 -4.03 -17.00
CA GLU A 117 -15.56 -3.67 -18.22
C GLU A 117 -16.83 -4.51 -18.33
N ALA A 118 -17.97 -3.92 -17.98
CA ALA A 118 -19.27 -4.55 -18.23
C ALA A 118 -19.58 -4.47 -19.73
N LYS A 119 -19.44 -5.59 -20.45
CA LYS A 119 -20.05 -5.74 -21.77
C LYS A 119 -21.55 -5.86 -21.59
N SER A 120 -22.26 -4.74 -21.70
CA SER A 120 -23.71 -4.77 -21.88
C SER A 120 -24.00 -5.07 -23.34
N ASP A 121 -24.08 -6.36 -23.68
CA ASP A 121 -24.77 -6.79 -24.91
C ASP A 121 -26.27 -6.56 -24.69
N LEU A 122 -26.69 -5.31 -24.92
CA LEU A 122 -28.07 -4.87 -24.74
C LEU A 122 -28.88 -5.43 -25.93
N ASN A 123 -29.34 -6.68 -25.79
CA ASN A 123 -30.16 -7.32 -26.81
C ASN A 123 -31.58 -6.75 -26.73
N VAL A 124 -31.82 -5.64 -27.45
CA VAL A 124 -33.13 -5.00 -27.54
C VAL A 124 -34.03 -5.86 -28.42
N ASN A 125 -34.88 -6.68 -27.80
CA ASN A 125 -35.96 -7.36 -28.52
C ASN A 125 -37.11 -6.38 -28.72
N VAL A 126 -37.14 -5.71 -29.87
CA VAL A 126 -38.26 -4.83 -30.23
C VAL A 126 -39.43 -5.72 -30.68
N LYS A 127 -40.46 -5.84 -29.83
CA LYS A 127 -41.74 -6.39 -30.24
C LYS A 127 -42.58 -5.28 -30.84
N MET A 128 -42.67 -5.25 -32.18
CA MET A 128 -43.60 -4.34 -32.85
C MET A 128 -45.03 -4.71 -32.47
N GLY A 129 -45.75 -3.75 -31.89
CA GLY A 129 -47.17 -3.88 -31.54
C GLY A 129 -48.05 -3.85 -32.80
N LYS A 130 -49.29 -4.36 -32.69
CA LYS A 130 -50.27 -4.48 -33.79
C LYS A 130 -50.71 -3.16 -34.46
N ASN A 131 -50.18 -2.01 -34.04
CA ASN A 131 -50.55 -0.68 -34.54
C ASN A 131 -49.37 0.03 -35.24
N MET A 132 -48.44 -0.72 -35.83
CA MET A 132 -47.42 -0.13 -36.72
C MET A 132 -47.94 -0.14 -38.15
N GLU A 133 -48.01 1.04 -38.76
CA GLU A 133 -48.41 1.20 -40.16
C GLU A 133 -47.17 1.33 -41.06
N GLU A 134 -47.31 0.94 -42.34
CA GLU A 134 -46.22 1.00 -43.33
C GLU A 134 -45.65 2.41 -43.49
N SER A 135 -46.43 3.45 -43.17
CA SER A 135 -46.01 4.86 -43.19
C SER A 135 -45.03 5.24 -42.09
N ASP A 136 -44.91 4.44 -41.02
CA ASP A 136 -43.97 4.72 -39.92
C ASP A 136 -42.52 4.35 -40.27
N PHE A 137 -42.28 3.77 -41.45
CA PHE A 137 -40.97 3.29 -41.92
C PHE A 137 -40.43 4.04 -43.16
N ALA A 138 -41.13 5.07 -43.64
CA ALA A 138 -40.73 5.89 -44.79
C ALA A 138 -39.97 7.17 -44.39
#